data_AF-Q6AVA2-F1
#
_entry.id   AF-Q6AVA2-F1
#
_cell.length_a   1.000
_cell.length_b   1.000
_cell.length_c   1.000
_cell.angle_alpha   90.00
_cell.angle_beta   90.00
_cell.angle_gamma   90.00
#
_symmetry.space_group_name_H-M   'P 1'
#
loop_
_entity.id
_entity.type
_entity.pdbx_description
1 polymer ?
#
loop_
_entity_poly.entity_id
_entity_poly.type
_entity_poly.pdbx_seq_one_letter_code
_entity_poly.pdbx_strand_id
1 'polypeptide(L)'
;MSPAEKAKRRAKMWRTAATAAAVLLLVAVGAAPAASGVAAGGAGRATAAAAAAAAAAKPRRILVDTDMDTDDLFALLYLLKQNRSEFDVKAITINANEWSDAGHAVNHLYDLLHMMGRDDIPVGVGGDGGVSDSGALRGPDVGGYLPLIDQGTSTAGGCRYRQAVPAGRGGRLDVDTNSGVRRGFLPQGRRRYRPVTQPTAQRVMADTVSGGPTTVLLFGAHTNLALLLMAHPRLARNIDRVYVSGGAVRAADPAGNLFTAFATNPFAEFNIFGDPFAAYQVFRSP
;
A
#
# COMPACT_ATOMS: atom_id res chain seq x y z
N MET A 1 31.30 -3.87 -11.07
CA MET A 1 30.18 -3.21 -11.78
C MET A 1 30.68 -1.90 -12.36
N SER A 2 30.65 -1.78 -13.68
CA SER A 2 31.20 -0.65 -14.44
C SER A 2 30.36 0.63 -14.25
N PRO A 3 30.94 1.82 -14.48
CA PRO A 3 30.18 3.09 -14.48
C PRO A 3 28.97 3.06 -15.43
N ALA A 4 29.07 2.37 -16.56
CA ALA A 4 27.99 2.22 -17.53
C ALA A 4 26.81 1.39 -16.99
N GLU A 5 27.09 0.34 -16.21
CA GLU A 5 26.05 -0.45 -15.54
C GLU A 5 25.34 0.34 -14.44
N LYS A 6 26.07 1.19 -13.69
CA LYS A 6 25.47 2.11 -12.70
C LYS A 6 24.54 3.12 -13.38
N ALA A 7 24.94 3.67 -14.52
CA ALA A 7 24.13 4.61 -15.29
C ALA A 7 22.85 3.95 -15.85
N LYS A 8 22.95 2.72 -16.38
CA LYS A 8 21.78 1.95 -16.84
C LYS A 8 20.80 1.63 -15.70
N ARG A 9 21.30 1.25 -14.52
CA ARG A 9 20.44 0.99 -13.33
C ARG A 9 19.75 2.26 -12.84
N ARG A 10 20.45 3.40 -12.82
CA ARG A 10 19.85 4.71 -12.50
C ARG A 10 18.77 5.08 -13.52
N ALA A 11 19.03 4.94 -14.81
CA ALA A 11 18.04 5.21 -15.85
C ALA A 11 16.81 4.29 -15.76
N LYS A 12 16.99 3.01 -15.40
CA LYS A 12 15.88 2.08 -15.12
C LYS A 12 15.05 2.58 -13.94
N MET A 13 15.69 2.93 -12.82
CA MET A 13 15.05 3.45 -11.61
C MET A 13 14.21 4.72 -11.87
N TRP A 14 14.73 5.68 -12.64
CA TRP A 14 14.00 6.90 -13.02
C TRP A 14 12.79 6.61 -13.93
N ARG A 15 12.87 5.58 -14.79
CA ARG A 15 11.73 5.14 -15.61
C ARG A 15 10.67 4.45 -14.76
N THR A 16 11.05 3.66 -13.75
CA THR A 16 10.10 3.03 -12.83
C THR A 16 9.38 4.08 -11.97
N ALA A 17 10.11 5.07 -11.45
CA ALA A 17 9.52 6.18 -10.70
C ALA A 17 8.54 7.02 -11.56
N ALA A 18 8.85 7.25 -12.83
CA ALA A 18 7.94 7.91 -13.77
C ALA A 18 6.68 7.07 -14.07
N THR A 19 6.78 5.74 -14.02
CA THR A 19 5.64 4.83 -14.23
C THR A 19 4.73 4.79 -12.99
N ALA A 20 5.31 4.81 -11.78
CA ALA A 20 4.56 4.97 -10.53
C ALA A 20 3.80 6.30 -10.48
N ALA A 21 4.42 7.40 -10.95
CA ALA A 21 3.75 8.69 -11.10
C ALA A 21 2.58 8.65 -12.12
N ALA A 22 2.69 7.85 -13.18
CA ALA A 22 1.63 7.67 -14.17
C ALA A 22 0.43 6.85 -13.65
N VAL A 23 0.67 5.86 -12.78
CA VAL A 23 -0.39 5.14 -12.06
C VAL A 23 -1.11 6.08 -11.08
N LEU A 24 -0.38 6.94 -10.39
CA LEU A 24 -0.95 8.01 -9.56
C LEU A 24 -1.83 8.98 -10.39
N LEU A 25 -1.41 9.30 -11.61
CA LEU A 25 -2.16 10.16 -12.54
C LEU A 25 -3.46 9.48 -13.03
N LEU A 26 -3.46 8.16 -13.25
CA LEU A 26 -4.65 7.40 -13.64
C LEU A 26 -5.69 7.29 -12.51
N VAL A 27 -5.27 7.32 -11.25
CA VAL A 27 -6.19 7.39 -10.10
C VAL A 27 -6.86 8.77 -10.01
N ALA A 28 -6.15 9.84 -10.43
CA ALA A 28 -6.67 11.21 -10.48
C ALA A 28 -7.57 11.47 -11.70
N VAL A 29 -7.27 10.88 -12.85
CA VAL A 29 -8.07 11.03 -14.07
C VAL A 29 -9.07 9.88 -14.17
N GLY A 30 -10.14 9.95 -13.38
CA GLY A 30 -11.34 9.16 -13.66
C GLY A 30 -11.77 9.42 -15.10
N ALA A 31 -11.89 8.37 -15.90
CA ALA A 31 -12.26 8.43 -17.31
C ALA A 31 -13.53 9.27 -17.52
N ALA A 32 -13.36 10.48 -18.03
CA ALA A 32 -14.48 11.24 -18.60
C ALA A 32 -14.90 10.53 -19.90
N PRO A 33 -16.19 10.23 -20.09
CA PRO A 33 -16.63 9.63 -21.34
C PRO A 33 -16.46 10.66 -22.45
N ALA A 34 -15.82 10.27 -23.55
CA ALA A 34 -15.76 11.06 -24.76
C ALA A 34 -17.17 11.14 -25.36
N ALA A 35 -17.91 12.22 -25.04
CA ALA A 35 -19.17 12.53 -25.68
C ALA A 35 -18.90 13.06 -27.10
N SER A 36 -19.02 12.18 -28.09
CA SER A 36 -19.20 12.56 -29.48
C SER A 36 -20.71 12.70 -29.73
N GLY A 37 -21.17 13.91 -30.07
CA GLY A 37 -22.60 14.15 -30.25
C GLY A 37 -22.95 15.60 -30.58
N VAL A 38 -23.20 15.80 -31.87
CA VAL A 38 -23.81 16.93 -32.58
C VAL A 38 -24.76 17.81 -31.75
N ALA A 39 -24.57 19.14 -31.84
CA ALA A 39 -25.45 20.15 -31.28
C ALA A 39 -26.77 20.27 -32.08
N ALA A 40 -27.91 20.20 -31.40
CA ALA A 40 -29.16 20.82 -31.83
C ALA A 40 -30.11 21.08 -30.65
N GLY A 41 -30.40 22.36 -30.42
CA GLY A 41 -31.65 22.94 -29.89
C GLY A 41 -32.33 22.35 -28.65
N GLY A 42 -32.30 23.08 -27.53
CA GLY A 42 -33.20 22.82 -26.40
C GLY A 42 -32.86 23.59 -25.11
N ALA A 43 -32.94 24.92 -25.12
CA ALA A 43 -32.79 25.75 -23.93
C ALA A 43 -34.01 25.57 -23.00
N GLY A 44 -33.92 24.65 -22.04
CA GLY A 44 -34.98 24.45 -21.03
C GLY A 44 -34.84 23.21 -20.16
N ARG A 45 -34.09 22.18 -20.60
CA ARG A 45 -33.83 20.95 -19.80
C ARG A 45 -32.43 20.89 -19.15
N ALA A 46 -31.52 21.78 -19.55
CA ALA A 46 -30.13 21.74 -19.11
C ALA A 46 -29.92 22.11 -17.63
N THR A 47 -30.84 22.86 -17.01
CA THR A 47 -30.69 23.34 -15.63
C THR A 47 -30.98 22.25 -14.59
N ALA A 48 -31.94 21.36 -14.85
CA ALA A 48 -32.25 20.24 -13.94
C ALA A 48 -31.23 19.10 -14.04
N ALA A 49 -30.71 18.81 -15.25
CA ALA A 49 -29.68 17.80 -15.45
C ALA A 49 -28.31 18.22 -14.87
N ALA A 50 -27.97 19.51 -14.97
CA ALA A 50 -26.76 20.06 -14.34
C ALA A 50 -26.89 20.12 -12.80
N ALA A 51 -28.07 20.40 -12.26
CA ALA A 51 -28.34 20.35 -10.83
C ALA A 51 -28.30 18.92 -10.25
N ALA A 52 -28.72 17.92 -11.03
CA ALA A 52 -28.58 16.50 -10.65
C ALA A 52 -27.13 16.00 -10.74
N ALA A 53 -26.33 16.51 -11.68
CA ALA A 53 -24.88 16.26 -11.75
C ALA A 53 -24.10 16.97 -10.64
N ALA A 54 -24.69 18.00 -10.02
CA ALA A 54 -24.17 18.74 -8.87
C ALA A 54 -24.62 18.18 -7.52
N ALA A 55 -25.25 16.99 -7.48
CA ALA A 55 -25.24 16.19 -6.26
C ALA A 55 -23.79 15.75 -6.05
N ALA A 56 -23.04 16.52 -5.24
CA ALA A 56 -21.63 16.29 -4.97
C ALA A 56 -21.38 14.78 -4.76
N ALA A 57 -20.69 14.16 -5.71
CA ALA A 57 -20.34 12.75 -5.63
C ALA A 57 -19.71 12.52 -4.26
N LYS A 58 -20.21 11.54 -3.50
CA LYS A 58 -19.69 11.29 -2.15
C LYS A 58 -18.17 11.11 -2.22
N PRO A 59 -17.41 11.70 -1.28
CA PRO A 59 -15.96 11.56 -1.27
C PRO A 59 -15.56 10.10 -1.32
N ARG A 60 -14.53 9.79 -2.12
CA ARG A 60 -13.97 8.44 -2.21
C ARG A 60 -13.29 8.13 -0.89
N ARG A 61 -13.84 7.17 -0.15
CA ARG A 61 -13.25 6.69 1.09
C ARG A 61 -12.05 5.83 0.74
N ILE A 62 -10.88 6.20 1.26
CA ILE A 62 -9.62 5.56 0.89
C ILE A 62 -8.98 4.94 2.12
N LEU A 63 -8.59 3.67 1.99
CA LEU A 63 -7.67 2.99 2.89
C LEU A 63 -6.36 2.76 2.15
N VAL A 64 -5.23 3.09 2.78
CA VAL A 64 -3.90 2.82 2.21
C VAL A 64 -3.20 1.76 3.05
N ASP A 65 -2.62 0.74 2.42
CA ASP A 65 -1.69 -0.20 3.04
C ASP A 65 -0.31 -0.02 2.40
N THR A 66 0.72 0.20 3.20
CA THR A 66 2.04 0.65 2.74
C THR A 66 3.16 0.08 3.59
N ASP A 67 4.32 -0.20 3.02
CA ASP A 67 5.53 -0.55 3.74
C ASP A 67 6.43 0.66 4.02
N MET A 68 5.96 1.89 3.74
CA MET A 68 6.60 3.17 4.06
C MET A 68 8.03 3.33 3.52
N ASP A 69 8.31 2.74 2.35
CA ASP A 69 9.54 3.05 1.62
C ASP A 69 9.47 4.47 1.03
N THR A 70 10.53 4.88 0.33
CA THR A 70 10.73 6.25 -0.15
C THR A 70 9.64 6.67 -1.14
N ASP A 71 9.24 5.77 -2.04
CA ASP A 71 8.17 6.01 -3.00
C ASP A 71 6.78 6.08 -2.34
N ASP A 72 6.51 5.25 -1.32
CA ASP A 72 5.30 5.38 -0.50
C ASP A 72 5.17 6.75 0.15
N LEU A 73 6.28 7.25 0.72
CA LEU A 73 6.31 8.56 1.35
C LEU A 73 5.86 9.64 0.36
N PHE A 74 6.35 9.60 -0.87
CA PHE A 74 5.93 10.55 -1.91
C PHE A 74 4.48 10.34 -2.36
N ALA A 75 4.03 9.09 -2.50
CA ALA A 75 2.65 8.76 -2.84
C ALA A 75 1.68 9.28 -1.76
N LEU A 76 2.02 9.11 -0.49
CA LEU A 76 1.25 9.63 0.65
C LEU A 76 1.26 11.15 0.71
N LEU A 77 2.41 11.80 0.51
CA LEU A 77 2.49 13.26 0.43
C LEU A 77 1.55 13.81 -0.66
N TYR A 78 1.56 13.18 -1.84
CA TYR A 78 0.67 13.54 -2.93
C TYR A 78 -0.80 13.31 -2.56
N LEU A 79 -1.15 12.14 -2.06
CA LEU A 79 -2.52 11.77 -1.69
C LEU A 79 -3.09 12.69 -0.60
N LEU A 80 -2.30 12.98 0.44
CA LEU A 80 -2.72 13.83 1.56
C LEU A 80 -2.84 15.32 1.17
N LYS A 81 -2.29 15.74 0.02
CA LYS A 81 -2.52 17.08 -0.56
C LYS A 81 -3.75 17.17 -1.44
N GLN A 82 -4.36 16.04 -1.82
CA GLN A 82 -5.56 16.06 -2.66
C GLN A 82 -6.76 16.68 -1.94
N ASN A 83 -7.75 17.10 -2.73
CA ASN A 83 -8.98 17.69 -2.19
C ASN A 83 -9.73 16.67 -1.33
N ARG A 84 -9.90 16.97 -0.04
CA ARG A 84 -10.52 16.07 0.96
C ARG A 84 -12.00 15.79 0.68
N SER A 85 -12.67 16.69 -0.05
CA SER A 85 -14.06 16.49 -0.48
C SER A 85 -14.20 15.46 -1.60
N GLU A 86 -13.08 15.07 -2.22
CA GLU A 86 -13.02 14.07 -3.29
C GLU A 86 -12.23 12.82 -2.85
N PHE A 87 -11.11 13.00 -2.14
CA PHE A 87 -10.22 11.95 -1.64
C PHE A 87 -10.17 11.97 -0.12
N ASP A 88 -10.95 11.09 0.50
CA ASP A 88 -11.15 11.03 1.94
C ASP A 88 -10.41 9.83 2.52
N VAL A 89 -9.13 10.04 2.82
CA VAL A 89 -8.28 9.03 3.46
C VAL A 89 -8.79 8.78 4.88
N LYS A 90 -9.32 7.56 5.08
CA LYS A 90 -9.95 7.10 6.32
C LYS A 90 -9.01 6.38 7.25
N ALA A 91 -8.02 5.67 6.72
CA ALA A 91 -7.03 4.94 7.50
C ALA A 91 -5.78 4.66 6.65
N ILE A 92 -4.66 4.49 7.34
CA ILE A 92 -3.41 4.03 6.73
C ILE A 92 -2.89 2.87 7.57
N THR A 93 -2.51 1.76 6.95
CA THR A 93 -1.94 0.60 7.62
C THR A 93 -0.52 0.33 7.15
N ILE A 94 0.31 -0.11 8.07
CA ILE A 94 1.71 -0.46 7.83
C ILE A 94 1.83 -1.96 7.57
N ASN A 95 2.52 -2.31 6.49
CA ASN A 95 2.95 -3.67 6.22
C ASN A 95 4.43 -3.84 6.57
N ALA A 96 4.74 -4.41 7.74
CA ALA A 96 6.11 -4.61 8.18
C ALA A 96 6.79 -5.88 7.60
N ASN A 97 6.18 -6.54 6.60
CA ASN A 97 6.79 -7.71 5.96
C ASN A 97 7.88 -7.32 4.94
N GLU A 98 8.01 -6.05 4.59
CA GLU A 98 8.91 -5.55 3.53
C GLU A 98 10.00 -4.63 4.08
N TRP A 99 10.27 -3.47 3.45
CA TRP A 99 11.49 -2.68 3.65
C TRP A 99 11.58 -1.99 5.00
N SER A 100 10.45 -1.68 5.64
CA SER A 100 10.45 -0.95 6.91
C SER A 100 10.12 -1.82 8.12
N ASP A 101 10.76 -1.51 9.25
CA ASP A 101 10.35 -2.01 10.55
C ASP A 101 9.10 -1.28 11.09
N ALA A 102 8.26 -2.00 11.84
CA ALA A 102 7.03 -1.46 12.43
C ALA A 102 7.27 -0.18 13.24
N GLY A 103 8.30 -0.16 14.09
CA GLY A 103 8.58 0.99 14.94
C GLY A 103 9.07 2.20 14.17
N HIS A 104 9.88 1.99 13.15
CA HIS A 104 10.30 3.06 12.27
C HIS A 104 9.14 3.60 11.44
N ALA A 105 8.46 2.71 10.70
CA ALA A 105 7.40 3.04 9.76
C ALA A 105 6.24 3.79 10.43
N VAL A 106 5.75 3.30 11.58
CA VAL A 106 4.63 3.93 12.28
C VAL A 106 5.00 5.33 12.79
N ASN A 107 6.19 5.48 13.38
CA ASN A 107 6.64 6.79 13.84
C ASN A 107 6.86 7.75 12.65
N HIS A 108 7.42 7.25 11.55
CA HIS A 108 7.63 8.03 10.34
C HIS A 108 6.30 8.53 9.75
N LEU A 109 5.31 7.65 9.66
CA LEU A 109 3.96 7.98 9.22
C LEU A 109 3.27 8.98 10.17
N TYR A 110 3.42 8.84 11.49
CA TYR A 110 2.88 9.81 12.44
C TYR A 110 3.47 11.21 12.28
N ASP A 111 4.79 11.31 12.07
CA ASP A 111 5.44 12.59 11.88
C ASP A 111 5.03 13.24 10.54
N LEU A 112 4.82 12.42 9.48
CA LEU A 112 4.23 12.84 8.21
C LEU A 112 2.79 13.35 8.38
N LEU A 113 1.92 12.59 9.05
CA LEU A 113 0.53 12.98 9.30
C LEU A 113 0.44 14.25 10.12
N HIS A 114 1.32 14.41 11.12
CA HIS A 114 1.42 15.62 11.92
C HIS A 114 1.77 16.84 11.05
N MET A 115 2.80 16.73 10.20
CA MET A 115 3.17 17.78 9.23
C MET A 115 2.00 18.16 8.31
N MET A 116 1.16 17.19 7.95
CA MET A 116 0.03 17.38 7.05
C MET A 116 -1.27 17.82 7.76
N GLY A 117 -1.23 18.00 9.08
CA GLY A 117 -2.42 18.31 9.89
C GLY A 117 -3.49 17.22 9.79
N ARG A 118 -3.06 15.96 9.77
CA ARG A 118 -3.87 14.75 9.62
C ARG A 118 -3.68 13.74 10.76
N ASP A 119 -3.45 14.25 11.97
CA ASP A 119 -3.39 13.42 13.17
C ASP A 119 -4.71 12.68 13.47
N ASP A 120 -5.81 13.02 12.78
CA ASP A 120 -7.10 12.34 12.81
C ASP A 120 -7.08 10.93 12.19
N ILE A 121 -6.13 10.63 11.30
CA ILE A 121 -6.11 9.36 10.57
C ILE A 121 -5.66 8.21 11.49
N PRO A 122 -6.49 7.16 11.69
CA PRO A 122 -6.10 5.93 12.36
C PRO A 122 -4.97 5.23 11.61
N VAL A 123 -4.01 4.70 12.39
CA VAL A 123 -2.90 3.91 11.85
C VAL A 123 -2.89 2.53 12.45
N GLY A 124 -2.89 1.50 11.60
CA GLY A 124 -2.76 0.10 11.99
C GLY A 124 -1.39 -0.46 11.61
N VAL A 125 -0.90 -1.47 12.32
CA VAL A 125 0.35 -2.16 11.99
C VAL A 125 0.12 -3.66 11.81
N GLY A 126 0.67 -4.22 10.74
CA GLY A 126 0.80 -5.66 10.51
C GLY A 126 2.27 -6.08 10.45
N GLY A 127 2.58 -7.38 10.49
CA GLY A 127 3.97 -7.89 10.35
C GLY A 127 4.84 -8.13 11.62
N ASP A 128 4.25 -8.08 12.84
CA ASP A 128 4.84 -8.31 14.19
C ASP A 128 4.25 -9.47 15.12
N GLY A 129 3.76 -10.63 14.60
CA GLY A 129 3.24 -11.82 15.36
C GLY A 129 1.71 -12.11 15.47
N GLY A 130 1.24 -13.36 15.21
CA GLY A 130 -0.17 -13.75 15.50
C GLY A 130 -0.82 -14.97 14.80
N VAL A 131 -0.15 -15.69 13.89
CA VAL A 131 -0.66 -16.97 13.35
C VAL A 131 0.18 -18.14 13.80
N SER A 132 -0.50 -19.24 14.10
CA SER A 132 0.11 -20.52 14.43
C SER A 132 0.79 -21.17 13.22
N ASP A 133 1.76 -22.05 13.46
CA ASP A 133 2.49 -22.80 12.43
C ASP A 133 1.59 -23.58 11.45
N SER A 134 0.31 -23.81 11.79
CA SER A 134 -0.69 -24.46 10.92
C SER A 134 -1.52 -23.48 10.08
N GLY A 135 -1.15 -22.19 10.01
CA GLY A 135 -1.90 -21.16 9.29
C GLY A 135 -3.19 -20.70 10.00
N ALA A 136 -3.44 -21.15 11.24
CA ALA A 136 -4.64 -20.76 11.99
C ALA A 136 -4.43 -19.42 12.73
N LEU A 137 -5.36 -18.49 12.49
CA LEU A 137 -5.47 -17.19 13.16
C LEU A 137 -5.77 -17.38 14.64
N ARG A 138 -4.89 -16.89 15.54
CA ARG A 138 -5.14 -16.90 16.99
C ARG A 138 -5.95 -15.67 17.40
N GLY A 139 -7.15 -15.55 16.84
CA GLY A 139 -8.07 -14.42 17.06
C GLY A 139 -8.13 -13.43 15.90
N PRO A 140 -9.07 -12.46 15.95
CA PRO A 140 -9.31 -11.51 14.85
C PRO A 140 -8.27 -10.37 14.77
N ASP A 141 -7.61 -10.06 15.89
CA ASP A 141 -6.67 -8.94 16.02
C ASP A 141 -5.23 -9.46 16.12
N VAL A 142 -4.70 -10.01 15.03
CA VAL A 142 -3.30 -10.44 14.96
C VAL A 142 -2.43 -9.20 14.74
N GLY A 143 -1.97 -8.61 15.85
CA GLY A 143 -1.19 -7.37 15.92
C GLY A 143 0.23 -7.51 15.44
N GLY A 144 0.33 -8.07 14.25
CA GLY A 144 1.55 -8.39 13.62
C GLY A 144 1.55 -9.78 13.00
N TYR A 145 2.46 -10.08 12.10
CA TYR A 145 2.55 -11.33 11.40
C TYR A 145 3.99 -11.68 11.10
N LEU A 146 4.41 -12.93 11.34
CA LEU A 146 5.48 -13.49 10.49
C LEU A 146 4.81 -13.76 9.15
N PRO A 147 5.35 -13.31 7.99
CA PRO A 147 4.80 -13.58 6.66
C PRO A 147 4.25 -15.01 6.55
N LEU A 148 3.15 -15.26 5.83
CA LEU A 148 2.42 -16.54 5.93
C LEU A 148 3.30 -17.77 5.62
N ILE A 149 4.33 -17.56 4.81
CA ILE A 149 5.34 -18.54 4.42
C ILE A 149 6.43 -18.81 5.47
N ASP A 150 6.63 -17.89 6.42
CA ASP A 150 7.64 -17.99 7.48
C ASP A 150 7.10 -18.87 8.63
N GLN A 151 5.90 -19.45 8.47
CA GLN A 151 5.19 -20.27 9.46
C GLN A 151 5.47 -21.79 9.39
N GLY A 152 6.46 -22.25 8.62
CA GLY A 152 6.95 -23.63 8.72
C GLY A 152 7.12 -24.39 7.40
N THR A 153 7.28 -25.71 7.51
CA THR A 153 7.85 -26.65 6.52
C THR A 153 6.96 -26.86 5.28
N SER A 154 6.88 -25.85 4.41
CA SER A 154 6.42 -26.04 3.04
C SER A 154 7.45 -26.81 2.19
N THR A 155 7.03 -27.33 1.04
CA THR A 155 7.89 -28.02 0.05
C THR A 155 9.03 -27.16 -0.51
N ALA A 156 9.14 -25.90 -0.06
CA ALA A 156 10.22 -24.96 -0.34
C ALA A 156 10.92 -24.45 0.95
N GLY A 157 11.08 -25.33 1.96
CA GLY A 157 11.70 -25.13 3.28
C GLY A 157 12.37 -23.78 3.60
N GLY A 158 12.00 -23.15 4.72
CA GLY A 158 12.76 -22.05 5.36
C GLY A 158 13.09 -20.84 4.46
N CYS A 159 12.24 -20.54 3.47
CA CYS A 159 12.47 -19.52 2.45
C CYS A 159 11.40 -18.42 2.51
N ARG A 160 11.66 -17.13 2.27
CA ARG A 160 12.88 -16.35 1.93
C ARG A 160 12.55 -14.85 1.70
N TYR A 161 11.29 -14.42 1.76
CA TYR A 161 10.90 -13.13 1.17
C TYR A 161 11.22 -11.93 2.06
N ARG A 162 11.05 -12.03 3.39
CA ARG A 162 11.59 -11.04 4.33
C ARG A 162 13.13 -10.97 4.28
N GLN A 163 13.78 -12.09 3.93
CA GLN A 163 15.23 -12.18 3.71
C GLN A 163 15.68 -11.56 2.37
N ALA A 164 14.75 -11.29 1.45
CA ALA A 164 15.05 -10.57 0.22
C ALA A 164 15.36 -9.09 0.50
N VAL A 165 14.87 -8.57 1.63
CA VAL A 165 15.32 -7.30 2.20
C VAL A 165 16.67 -7.55 2.90
N PRO A 166 17.79 -6.99 2.38
CA PRO A 166 19.09 -7.14 3.02
C PRO A 166 19.03 -6.60 4.45
N ALA A 167 19.70 -7.23 5.42
CA ALA A 167 19.92 -6.63 6.73
C ALA A 167 21.22 -5.82 6.73
N GLY A 168 21.18 -4.61 7.28
CA GLY A 168 22.39 -3.83 7.58
C GLY A 168 23.13 -4.35 8.81
N ARG A 169 24.21 -3.68 9.22
CA ARG A 169 25.03 -4.11 10.38
C ARG A 169 24.23 -4.08 11.70
N GLY A 170 23.32 -3.13 11.85
CA GLY A 170 22.35 -2.99 12.93
C GLY A 170 21.00 -3.68 12.65
N GLY A 171 20.94 -4.60 11.68
CA GLY A 171 19.71 -5.28 11.28
C GLY A 171 18.87 -4.44 10.32
N ARG A 172 17.53 -4.55 10.44
CA ARG A 172 16.59 -3.84 9.56
C ARG A 172 16.48 -2.34 9.84
N LEU A 173 16.86 -1.89 11.03
CA LEU A 173 16.88 -0.46 11.36
C LEU A 173 17.83 0.36 10.47
N ASP A 174 18.90 -0.28 9.98
CA ASP A 174 19.83 0.32 9.02
C ASP A 174 19.29 0.36 7.58
N VAL A 175 18.21 -0.38 7.33
CA VAL A 175 17.58 -0.56 6.01
C VAL A 175 16.43 0.40 5.83
N ASP A 176 15.88 0.92 6.93
CA ASP A 176 14.86 1.96 6.96
C ASP A 176 15.31 3.20 6.13
N THR A 177 14.90 3.20 4.87
CA THR A 177 15.38 4.11 3.80
C THR A 177 15.13 5.58 4.13
N ASN A 178 14.16 5.85 5.01
CA ASN A 178 13.69 7.18 5.36
C ASN A 178 14.12 7.67 6.76
N SER A 179 15.02 6.96 7.46
CA SER A 179 15.49 7.36 8.81
C SER A 179 16.07 8.77 8.86
N GLY A 180 16.82 9.17 7.83
CA GLY A 180 17.37 10.53 7.71
C GLY A 180 16.28 11.59 7.51
N VAL A 181 15.28 11.31 6.66
CA VAL A 181 14.15 12.24 6.39
C VAL A 181 13.36 12.48 7.67
N ARG A 182 13.01 11.41 8.39
CA ARG A 182 12.28 11.52 9.64
C ARG A 182 13.03 12.34 10.70
N ARG A 183 14.34 12.09 10.88
CA ARG A 183 15.13 12.76 11.92
C ARG A 183 15.49 14.21 11.56
N GLY A 184 15.70 14.50 10.28
CA GLY A 184 16.22 15.79 9.82
C GLY A 184 15.17 16.77 9.28
N PHE A 185 14.02 16.28 8.82
CA PHE A 185 13.05 17.11 8.10
C PHE A 185 11.64 17.11 8.71
N LEU A 186 11.13 15.95 9.14
CA LEU A 186 9.75 15.87 9.59
C LEU A 186 9.56 16.41 11.02
N PRO A 187 8.55 17.26 11.26
CA PRO A 187 8.20 17.69 12.61
C PRO A 187 7.65 16.50 13.40
N GLN A 188 8.13 16.32 14.62
CA GLN A 188 7.72 15.22 15.46
C GLN A 188 6.47 15.57 16.27
N GLY A 189 5.34 14.94 15.94
CA GLY A 189 4.06 15.17 16.61
C GLY A 189 4.01 14.61 18.04
N ARG A 190 2.81 14.42 18.60
CA ARG A 190 2.65 13.75 19.92
C ARG A 190 2.48 12.23 19.82
N ARG A 191 2.02 11.73 18.67
CA ARG A 191 1.78 10.29 18.43
C ARG A 191 3.10 9.54 18.31
N ARG A 192 3.19 8.36 18.91
CA ARG A 192 4.37 7.49 18.89
C ARG A 192 3.95 6.04 18.76
N TYR A 193 4.75 5.24 18.08
CA TYR A 193 4.58 3.79 18.06
C TYR A 193 4.64 3.23 19.48
N ARG A 194 3.72 2.33 19.79
CA ARG A 194 3.66 1.61 21.08
C ARG A 194 3.41 0.14 20.79
N PRO A 195 4.44 -0.73 20.78
CA PRO A 195 4.34 -2.10 20.28
C PRO A 195 3.11 -2.87 20.77
N VAL A 196 2.82 -2.84 22.07
CA VAL A 196 1.73 -3.61 22.67
C VAL A 196 0.34 -2.96 22.50
N THR A 197 0.29 -1.64 22.32
CA THR A 197 -0.98 -0.89 22.31
C THR A 197 -1.28 -0.26 20.95
N GLN A 198 -0.41 -0.46 19.96
CA GLN A 198 -0.64 0.01 18.61
C GLN A 198 -1.77 -0.81 17.99
N PRO A 199 -2.82 -0.17 17.43
CA PRO A 199 -3.85 -0.88 16.70
C PRO A 199 -3.29 -1.77 15.60
N THR A 200 -3.87 -2.95 15.43
CA THR A 200 -3.50 -3.90 14.38
C THR A 200 -3.99 -3.39 13.03
N ALA A 201 -3.31 -3.75 11.94
CA ALA A 201 -3.78 -3.43 10.59
C ALA A 201 -5.18 -4.03 10.34
N GLN A 202 -5.43 -5.25 10.82
CA GLN A 202 -6.67 -5.99 10.66
C GLN A 202 -7.84 -5.25 11.32
N ARG A 203 -7.65 -4.78 12.56
CA ARG A 203 -8.66 -4.01 13.28
C ARG A 203 -8.97 -2.70 12.57
N VAL A 204 -7.94 -1.94 12.21
CA VAL A 204 -8.09 -0.64 11.54
C VAL A 204 -8.76 -0.81 10.17
N MET A 205 -8.38 -1.85 9.40
CA MET A 205 -9.01 -2.19 8.13
C MET A 205 -10.47 -2.59 8.32
N ALA A 206 -10.77 -3.48 9.27
CA ALA A 206 -12.12 -3.96 9.54
C ALA A 206 -13.04 -2.81 9.96
N ASP A 207 -12.61 -1.96 10.88
CA ASP A 207 -13.37 -0.78 11.32
C ASP A 207 -13.64 0.17 10.14
N THR A 208 -12.62 0.43 9.32
CA THR A 208 -12.72 1.34 8.17
C THR A 208 -13.68 0.82 7.10
N VAL A 209 -13.50 -0.43 6.68
CA VAL A 209 -14.28 -1.08 5.62
C VAL A 209 -15.71 -1.38 6.09
N SER A 210 -15.93 -1.67 7.37
CA SER A 210 -17.28 -1.82 7.93
C SER A 210 -18.09 -0.52 7.85
N GLY A 211 -17.42 0.63 7.86
CA GLY A 211 -18.07 1.94 7.78
C GLY A 211 -18.63 2.32 6.42
N GLY A 212 -18.39 1.54 5.35
CA GLY A 212 -18.99 1.73 4.02
C GLY A 212 -18.04 1.42 2.85
N PRO A 213 -18.51 1.61 1.60
CA PRO A 213 -17.72 1.40 0.39
C PRO A 213 -16.38 2.10 0.46
N THR A 214 -15.29 1.35 0.31
CA THR A 214 -13.91 1.82 0.51
C THR A 214 -13.03 1.38 -0.66
N THR A 215 -12.27 2.32 -1.21
CA THR A 215 -11.18 2.05 -2.14
C THR A 215 -9.91 1.74 -1.37
N VAL A 216 -9.25 0.64 -1.71
CA VAL A 216 -8.00 0.22 -1.08
C VAL A 216 -6.84 0.51 -2.03
N LEU A 217 -5.81 1.18 -1.54
CA LEU A 217 -4.53 1.37 -2.22
C LEU A 217 -3.49 0.47 -1.53
N LEU A 218 -2.94 -0.49 -2.25
CA LEU A 218 -1.89 -1.38 -1.77
C LEU A 218 -0.56 -0.95 -2.38
N PHE A 219 0.32 -0.40 -1.57
CA PHE A 219 1.66 0.02 -1.99
C PHE A 219 2.77 -0.94 -1.58
N GLY A 220 2.53 -1.80 -0.58
CA GLY A 220 3.40 -2.90 -0.21
C GLY A 220 2.81 -4.29 -0.50
N ALA A 221 3.31 -5.29 0.21
CA ALA A 221 2.85 -6.67 0.15
C ALA A 221 1.35 -6.76 0.48
N HIS A 222 0.70 -7.80 -0.02
CA HIS A 222 -0.75 -7.89 0.07
C HIS A 222 -1.23 -8.53 1.38
N THR A 223 -0.31 -8.81 2.30
CA THR A 223 -0.51 -9.58 3.54
C THR A 223 -1.70 -9.06 4.34
N ASN A 224 -1.73 -7.77 4.64
CA ASN A 224 -2.73 -7.20 5.54
C ASN A 224 -4.14 -7.33 4.94
N LEU A 225 -4.30 -7.03 3.64
CA LEU A 225 -5.58 -7.16 2.96
C LEU A 225 -6.00 -8.63 2.81
N ALA A 226 -5.09 -9.52 2.44
CA ALA A 226 -5.38 -10.96 2.36
C ALA A 226 -5.92 -11.49 3.69
N LEU A 227 -5.28 -11.11 4.81
CA LEU A 227 -5.71 -11.49 6.15
C LEU A 227 -7.09 -10.92 6.50
N LEU A 228 -7.37 -9.65 6.17
CA LEU A 228 -8.70 -9.07 6.34
C LEU A 228 -9.76 -9.89 5.61
N LEU A 229 -9.51 -10.25 4.35
CA LEU A 229 -10.45 -10.99 3.52
C LEU A 229 -10.66 -12.43 4.01
N MET A 230 -9.60 -13.06 4.53
CA MET A 230 -9.67 -14.41 5.11
C MET A 230 -10.41 -14.42 6.45
N ALA A 231 -10.16 -13.44 7.32
CA ALA A 231 -10.80 -13.35 8.64
C ALA A 231 -12.25 -12.82 8.57
N HIS A 232 -12.50 -11.89 7.65
CA HIS A 232 -13.77 -11.18 7.50
C HIS A 232 -14.26 -11.19 6.03
N PRO A 233 -14.54 -12.36 5.43
CA PRO A 233 -14.89 -12.47 4.01
C PRO A 233 -16.14 -11.65 3.64
N ARG A 234 -17.03 -11.41 4.60
CA ARG A 234 -18.21 -10.55 4.45
C ARG A 234 -17.88 -9.09 4.16
N LEU A 235 -16.70 -8.60 4.56
CA LEU A 235 -16.27 -7.22 4.33
C LEU A 235 -15.79 -6.97 2.90
N ALA A 236 -15.48 -8.02 2.12
CA ALA A 236 -15.11 -7.89 0.71
C ALA A 236 -16.14 -7.08 -0.09
N ARG A 237 -17.44 -7.25 0.20
CA ARG A 237 -18.54 -6.51 -0.46
C ARG A 237 -18.50 -5.00 -0.26
N ASN A 238 -17.76 -4.52 0.74
CA ASN A 238 -17.60 -3.09 1.03
C ASN A 238 -16.32 -2.53 0.40
N ILE A 239 -15.54 -3.34 -0.31
CA ILE A 239 -14.38 -2.88 -1.06
C ILE A 239 -14.83 -2.59 -2.49
N ASP A 240 -14.78 -1.33 -2.91
CA ASP A 240 -15.22 -0.89 -4.24
C ASP A 240 -14.17 -1.21 -5.30
N ARG A 241 -12.91 -0.85 -4.99
CA ARG A 241 -11.74 -1.04 -5.85
C ARG A 241 -10.51 -1.31 -5.02
N VAL A 242 -9.61 -2.13 -5.57
CA VAL A 242 -8.24 -2.31 -5.07
C VAL A 242 -7.29 -1.85 -6.16
N TYR A 243 -6.45 -0.87 -5.85
CA TYR A 243 -5.35 -0.45 -6.72
C TYR A 243 -4.04 -0.97 -6.12
N VAL A 244 -3.25 -1.65 -6.95
CA VAL A 244 -2.06 -2.38 -6.52
C VAL A 244 -0.82 -1.76 -7.17
N SER A 245 0.16 -1.41 -6.35
CA SER A 245 1.55 -1.26 -6.77
C SER A 245 2.22 -2.63 -6.70
N GLY A 246 2.29 -3.31 -7.85
CA GLY A 246 2.93 -4.61 -7.90
C GLY A 246 2.67 -5.38 -9.19
N GLY A 247 3.52 -6.38 -9.43
CA GLY A 247 3.49 -7.23 -10.62
C GLY A 247 4.19 -6.66 -11.85
N ALA A 248 4.45 -7.53 -12.82
CA ALA A 248 5.16 -7.21 -14.07
C ALA A 248 4.46 -7.85 -15.27
N VAL A 249 3.21 -7.43 -15.54
CA VAL A 249 2.40 -7.99 -16.62
C VAL A 249 2.74 -7.31 -17.95
N ARG A 250 3.00 -8.10 -19.00
CA ARG A 250 3.30 -7.62 -20.37
C ARG A 250 4.50 -6.65 -20.46
N ALA A 251 5.42 -6.74 -19.52
CA ALA A 251 6.65 -5.96 -19.52
C ALA A 251 7.76 -6.68 -20.32
N ALA A 252 8.73 -5.91 -20.84
CA ALA A 252 9.85 -6.46 -21.58
C ALA A 252 10.76 -7.32 -20.69
N ASP A 253 11.15 -8.49 -21.19
CA ASP A 253 11.91 -9.51 -20.45
C ASP A 253 13.41 -9.13 -20.29
N PRO A 254 14.02 -9.23 -19.08
CA PRO A 254 13.40 -9.49 -17.78
C PRO A 254 12.82 -8.25 -17.10
N ALA A 255 11.58 -8.39 -16.65
CA ALA A 255 10.76 -7.31 -16.12
C ALA A 255 10.75 -7.19 -14.59
N GLY A 256 11.30 -8.18 -13.87
CA GLY A 256 11.34 -8.16 -12.42
C GLY A 256 12.23 -7.04 -11.87
N ASN A 257 12.07 -6.78 -10.57
CA ASN A 257 12.79 -5.74 -9.84
C ASN A 257 13.39 -6.24 -8.51
N LEU A 258 13.45 -7.55 -8.27
CA LEU A 258 14.09 -8.10 -7.06
C LEU A 258 15.52 -7.58 -6.92
N PHE A 259 15.87 -7.08 -5.73
CA PHE A 259 17.19 -6.50 -5.49
C PHE A 259 18.27 -7.57 -5.20
N THR A 260 17.95 -8.54 -4.35
CA THR A 260 18.89 -9.55 -3.82
C THR A 260 18.81 -10.90 -4.55
N ALA A 261 17.68 -11.20 -5.19
CA ALA A 261 17.40 -12.49 -5.82
C ALA A 261 17.16 -12.40 -7.34
N PHE A 262 17.55 -11.30 -7.98
CA PHE A 262 17.30 -11.10 -9.41
C PHE A 262 17.88 -12.22 -10.28
N ALA A 263 19.07 -12.72 -9.96
CA ALA A 263 19.75 -13.74 -10.75
C ALA A 263 19.03 -15.10 -10.72
N THR A 264 18.31 -15.41 -9.65
CA THR A 264 17.56 -16.65 -9.48
C THR A 264 16.08 -16.50 -9.82
N ASN A 265 15.56 -15.27 -9.78
CA ASN A 265 14.19 -14.96 -10.17
C ASN A 265 14.12 -13.56 -10.82
N PRO A 266 14.35 -13.47 -12.15
CA PRO A 266 14.39 -12.20 -12.87
C PRO A 266 12.99 -11.68 -13.26
N PHE A 267 11.93 -12.42 -12.97
CA PHE A 267 10.56 -12.12 -13.40
C PHE A 267 9.70 -11.51 -12.29
N ALA A 268 10.01 -11.83 -11.03
CA ALA A 268 9.20 -11.40 -9.91
C ALA A 268 9.35 -9.89 -9.64
N GLU A 269 8.20 -9.29 -9.34
CA GLU A 269 8.11 -7.95 -8.78
C GLU A 269 8.15 -8.05 -7.25
N PHE A 270 8.81 -7.09 -6.59
CA PHE A 270 9.17 -7.12 -5.19
C PHE A 270 7.97 -7.25 -4.25
N ASN A 271 6.91 -6.47 -4.43
CA ASN A 271 5.75 -6.50 -3.53
C ASN A 271 4.96 -7.80 -3.66
N ILE A 272 4.84 -8.31 -4.89
CA ILE A 272 4.25 -9.64 -5.13
C ILE A 272 5.15 -10.75 -4.58
N PHE A 273 6.47 -10.60 -4.69
CA PHE A 273 7.43 -11.55 -4.14
C PHE A 273 7.49 -11.50 -2.60
N GLY A 274 7.16 -10.37 -1.97
CA GLY A 274 7.13 -10.19 -0.53
C GLY A 274 6.14 -11.14 0.16
N ASP A 275 4.97 -11.35 -0.43
CA ASP A 275 4.01 -12.39 -0.03
C ASP A 275 3.15 -12.85 -1.22
N PRO A 276 3.64 -13.82 -2.03
CA PRO A 276 2.95 -14.30 -3.23
C PRO A 276 1.68 -15.07 -2.91
N PHE A 277 1.57 -15.67 -1.71
CA PHE A 277 0.33 -16.30 -1.28
C PHE A 277 -0.72 -15.22 -1.00
N ALA A 278 -0.37 -14.19 -0.24
CA ALA A 278 -1.30 -13.09 0.02
C ALA A 278 -1.73 -12.40 -1.29
N ALA A 279 -0.78 -12.17 -2.21
CA ALA A 279 -1.10 -11.64 -3.53
C ALA A 279 -2.09 -12.54 -4.29
N TYR A 280 -1.88 -13.86 -4.26
CA TYR A 280 -2.81 -14.83 -4.84
C TYR A 280 -4.21 -14.75 -4.21
N GLN A 281 -4.30 -14.66 -2.88
CA GLN A 281 -5.57 -14.55 -2.16
C GLN A 281 -6.31 -13.25 -2.53
N VAL A 282 -5.61 -12.13 -2.66
CA VAL A 282 -6.20 -10.84 -3.08
C VAL A 282 -6.65 -10.92 -4.54
N PHE A 283 -5.83 -11.43 -5.46
CA PHE A 283 -6.20 -11.50 -6.89
C PHE A 283 -7.34 -12.46 -7.20
N ARG A 284 -7.56 -13.48 -6.36
CA ARG A 284 -8.70 -14.40 -6.49
C ARG A 284 -9.92 -14.00 -5.65
N SER A 285 -9.84 -12.91 -4.90
CA SER A 285 -10.98 -12.42 -4.15
C SER A 285 -12.10 -11.95 -5.10
N PRO A 286 -13.38 -12.14 -4.71
CA PRO A 286 -14.54 -11.87 -5.56
C PRO A 286 -14.76 -10.38 -5.85
#